data_AF-A0A4R4DXQ7-F1
#
_entry.id   AF-A0A4R4DXQ7-F1
#
_cell.length_a   1.000
_cell.length_b   1.000
_cell.length_c   1.000
_cell.angle_alpha   90.00
_cell.angle_beta   90.00
_cell.angle_gamma   90.00
#
_symmetry.space_group_name_H-M   'P 1'
#
loop_
_entity.id
_entity.type
_entity.pdbx_description
1 polymer ?
#
loop_
_entity_poly.entity_id
_entity_poly.type
_entity_poly.pdbx_seq_one_letter_code
_entity_poly.pdbx_strand_id
1 'polypeptide(L)'
;MGEAELFPERSELVIKAHLVFYGAFATAALAEQLRTETEELWNEPQGRVRIGGRSYTVVFRISAECIPGLDEYTVLANSDPRANFFRIEDYAEGNISFVDGLGSNTGYFLLENLYPGSTTAAHEFGHTLGLDHPLNMDWRGIAPPGIMCARGTLVDPQFQYDPSVPAGQKGGTLHPMHRRVRQADIDDLRLDRLRFTNGKAIVGDFTNVYHWAHVL
;
A
#
# COMPACT_ATOMS: atom_id res chain seq x y z
N MET A 1 -0.57 6.56 -4.23
CA MET A 1 0.08 7.62 -4.99
C MET A 1 1.06 8.35 -4.08
N GLY A 2 2.05 9.02 -4.65
CA GLY A 2 2.96 9.90 -3.92
C GLY A 2 3.75 10.85 -4.79
N GLU A 3 4.56 11.69 -4.14
CA GLU A 3 5.57 12.53 -4.78
C GLU A 3 6.96 11.95 -4.49
N ALA A 4 7.69 11.59 -5.54
CA ALA A 4 9.10 11.23 -5.46
C ALA A 4 9.96 12.49 -5.55
N GLU A 5 10.93 12.64 -4.65
CA GLU A 5 11.89 13.74 -4.64
C GLU A 5 13.32 13.19 -4.57
N LEU A 6 14.17 13.66 -5.48
CA LEU A 6 15.58 13.28 -5.53
C LEU A 6 16.44 14.17 -4.65
N PHE A 7 17.31 13.54 -3.88
CA PHE A 7 18.32 14.20 -3.05
C PHE A 7 19.71 13.65 -3.37
N PRO A 8 20.34 14.14 -4.46
CA PRO A 8 21.63 13.66 -4.94
C PRO A 8 22.76 13.74 -3.93
N GLU A 9 22.76 14.75 -3.07
CA GLU A 9 23.75 14.97 -2.01
C GLU A 9 23.64 13.94 -0.87
N ARG A 10 22.46 13.36 -0.66
CA ARG A 10 22.22 12.29 0.33
C ARG A 10 22.20 10.89 -0.28
N SER A 11 22.22 10.79 -1.61
CA SER A 11 21.96 9.54 -2.34
C SER A 11 20.62 8.91 -1.95
N GLU A 12 19.59 9.75 -1.80
CA GLU A 12 18.23 9.33 -1.44
C GLU A 12 17.22 9.71 -2.54
N LEU A 13 16.25 8.84 -2.76
CA LEU A 13 14.99 9.16 -3.42
C LEU A 13 13.90 9.01 -2.37
N VAL A 14 13.26 10.11 -2.01
CA VAL A 14 12.20 10.11 -0.99
C VAL A 14 10.84 10.05 -1.66
N ILE A 15 10.02 9.05 -1.34
CA ILE A 15 8.61 8.98 -1.74
C ILE A 15 7.76 9.49 -0.59
N LYS A 16 7.08 10.61 -0.81
CA LYS A 16 6.19 11.24 0.17
C LYS A 16 4.74 10.89 -0.14
N ALA A 17 4.02 10.45 0.88
CA ALA A 17 2.58 10.21 0.82
C ALA A 17 1.89 10.71 2.10
N HIS A 18 0.62 11.05 1.97
CA HIS A 18 -0.26 11.45 3.04
C HIS A 18 -1.54 10.62 2.96
N LEU A 19 -1.83 9.86 4.02
CA LEU A 19 -3.00 8.98 4.08
C LEU A 19 -4.11 9.67 4.88
N VAL A 20 -5.24 9.93 4.23
CA VAL A 20 -6.42 10.54 4.83
C VAL A 20 -7.46 9.45 5.05
N PHE A 21 -7.78 9.17 6.30
CA PHE A 21 -8.77 8.17 6.67
C PHE A 21 -10.08 8.83 7.11
N TYR A 22 -11.20 8.35 6.58
CA TYR A 22 -12.55 8.84 6.88
C TYR A 22 -13.55 7.70 6.96
N GLY A 23 -14.81 7.99 7.31
CA GLY A 23 -15.84 6.96 7.53
C GLY A 23 -16.10 6.68 9.01
N ALA A 24 -17.08 5.81 9.27
CA ALA A 24 -17.62 5.65 10.63
C ALA A 24 -16.63 4.98 11.61
N PHE A 25 -15.69 4.20 11.07
CA PHE A 25 -14.72 3.44 11.87
C PHE A 25 -13.29 4.00 11.77
N ALA A 26 -13.10 5.13 11.08
CA ALA A 26 -11.83 5.83 11.10
C ALA A 26 -11.60 6.49 12.47
N THR A 27 -10.43 6.23 13.06
CA THR A 27 -10.00 6.88 14.31
C THR A 27 -8.56 7.33 14.18
N ALA A 28 -8.16 8.34 14.97
CA ALA A 28 -6.77 8.81 14.99
C ALA A 28 -5.78 7.70 15.39
N ALA A 29 -6.17 6.82 16.32
CA ALA A 29 -5.34 5.70 16.74
C ALA A 29 -5.15 4.68 15.60
N LEU A 30 -6.22 4.35 14.88
CA LEU A 30 -6.13 3.45 13.72
C LEU A 30 -5.29 4.09 12.60
N ALA A 31 -5.50 5.38 12.31
CA ALA A 31 -4.72 6.11 11.32
C ALA A 31 -3.22 6.07 11.62
N GLU A 32 -2.81 6.30 12.88
CA GLU A 32 -1.40 6.24 13.28
C GLU A 32 -0.83 4.82 13.19
N GLN A 33 -1.60 3.80 13.55
CA GLN A 33 -1.20 2.41 13.39
C GLN A 33 -0.92 2.10 11.90
N LEU A 34 -1.88 2.36 11.01
CA LEU A 34 -1.75 2.04 9.58
C LEU A 34 -0.61 2.84 8.93
N ARG A 35 -0.43 4.10 9.33
CA ARG A 35 0.70 4.94 8.88
C ARG A 35 2.03 4.33 9.28
N THR A 36 2.19 3.99 10.56
CA THR A 36 3.42 3.42 11.12
C THR A 36 3.76 2.10 10.42
N GLU A 37 2.82 1.16 10.39
CA GLU A 37 3.00 -0.15 9.77
C GLU A 37 3.37 -0.04 8.29
N THR A 38 2.69 0.85 7.56
CA THR A 38 2.99 1.07 6.13
C THR A 38 4.37 1.67 5.93
N GLU A 39 4.73 2.73 6.68
CA GLU A 39 6.04 3.37 6.54
C GLU A 39 7.18 2.42 6.92
N GLU A 40 7.03 1.67 8.01
CA GLU A 40 8.04 0.72 8.46
C GLU A 40 8.25 -0.40 7.44
N LEU A 41 7.18 -1.05 6.98
CA LEU A 41 7.28 -2.15 6.00
C LEU A 41 7.94 -1.70 4.69
N TRP A 42 7.59 -0.51 4.18
CA TRP A 42 8.13 0.00 2.93
C TRP A 42 9.58 0.48 3.03
N ASN A 43 10.05 0.82 4.24
CA ASN A 43 11.46 1.14 4.49
C ASN A 43 12.30 -0.06 4.96
N GLU A 44 11.68 -1.14 5.46
CA GLU A 44 12.33 -2.37 5.94
C GLU A 44 13.39 -2.94 4.97
N PRO A 45 13.13 -3.09 3.64
CA PRO A 45 14.11 -3.70 2.74
C PRO A 45 15.33 -2.82 2.44
N GLN A 46 15.36 -1.55 2.88
CA GLN A 46 16.38 -0.56 2.51
C GLN A 46 16.59 -0.50 0.99
N GLY A 47 15.48 -0.51 0.26
CA GLY A 47 15.45 -0.68 -1.18
C GLY A 47 16.27 0.38 -1.91
N ARG A 48 16.80 0.02 -3.08
CA ARG A 48 17.64 0.91 -3.89
C ARG A 48 17.14 0.99 -5.32
N VAL A 49 17.32 2.15 -5.95
CA VAL A 49 17.09 2.33 -7.39
C VAL A 49 18.32 2.93 -8.05
N ARG A 50 18.53 2.66 -9.34
CA ARG A 50 19.56 3.31 -10.14
C ARG A 50 18.95 4.30 -11.12
N ILE A 51 19.35 5.57 -11.02
CA ILE A 51 18.87 6.67 -11.88
C ILE A 51 20.09 7.40 -12.41
N GLY A 52 20.21 7.52 -13.73
CA GLY A 52 21.36 8.17 -14.37
C GLY A 52 22.72 7.58 -13.95
N GLY A 53 22.77 6.26 -13.73
CA GLY A 53 23.98 5.54 -13.31
C GLY A 53 24.32 5.63 -11.81
N ARG A 54 23.69 6.55 -11.06
CA ARG A 54 23.83 6.68 -9.59
C ARG A 54 22.83 5.78 -8.88
N SER A 55 23.21 5.27 -7.72
CA SER A 55 22.31 4.48 -6.86
C SER A 55 21.78 5.35 -5.73
N TYR A 56 20.47 5.26 -5.51
CA TYR A 56 19.74 5.97 -4.47
C TYR A 56 19.08 4.96 -3.54
N THR A 57 19.15 5.19 -2.24
CA THR A 57 18.26 4.51 -1.28
C THR A 57 16.88 5.10 -1.42
N VAL A 58 15.87 4.25 -1.59
CA VAL A 58 14.47 4.64 -1.65
C VAL A 58 13.96 4.74 -0.21
N VAL A 59 13.39 5.88 0.13
CA VAL A 59 12.96 6.21 1.49
C VAL A 59 11.50 6.64 1.44
N PHE A 60 10.63 5.93 2.14
CA PHE A 60 9.23 6.31 2.26
C PHE A 60 9.04 7.24 3.45
N ARG A 61 8.27 8.31 3.24
CA ARG A 61 7.87 9.28 4.25
C ARG A 61 6.36 9.43 4.20
N ILE A 62 5.68 8.85 5.18
CA ILE A 62 4.23 8.71 5.22
C ILE A 62 3.70 9.41 6.46
N SER A 63 2.86 10.41 6.23
CA SER A 63 2.01 11.00 7.26
C SER A 63 0.58 10.50 7.10
N ALA A 64 -0.21 10.61 8.17
CA ALA A 64 -1.63 10.31 8.09
C ALA A 64 -2.46 11.27 8.93
N GLU A 65 -3.73 11.40 8.57
CA GLU A 65 -4.74 12.09 9.36
C GLU A 65 -6.07 11.33 9.34
N CYS A 66 -6.91 11.59 10.34
CA CYS A 66 -8.23 11.01 10.46
C CYS A 66 -9.27 12.12 10.46
N ILE A 67 -10.15 12.12 9.46
CA ILE A 67 -11.23 13.08 9.28
C ILE A 67 -12.53 12.28 9.08
N PRO A 68 -13.20 11.78 10.14
CA PRO A 68 -14.34 10.88 9.99
C PRO A 68 -15.47 11.45 9.12
N GLY A 69 -15.74 12.75 9.25
CA GLY A 69 -16.71 13.50 8.45
C GLY A 69 -16.09 14.24 7.27
N LEU A 70 -15.14 13.63 6.56
CA LEU A 70 -14.50 14.22 5.39
C LEU A 70 -15.55 14.60 4.35
N ASP A 71 -15.46 15.85 3.90
CA ASP A 71 -16.32 16.41 2.87
C ASP A 71 -15.98 15.84 1.49
N GLU A 72 -17.01 15.48 0.71
CA GLU A 72 -16.86 14.88 -0.62
C GLU A 72 -16.03 15.74 -1.56
N TYR A 73 -16.24 17.07 -1.54
CA TYR A 73 -15.53 17.98 -2.43
C TYR A 73 -14.02 17.97 -2.18
N THR A 74 -13.58 17.68 -0.96
CA THR A 74 -12.14 17.59 -0.63
C THR A 74 -11.46 16.45 -1.41
N VAL A 75 -12.14 15.32 -1.59
CA VAL A 75 -11.62 14.19 -2.37
C VAL A 75 -11.71 14.48 -3.86
N LEU A 76 -12.88 14.93 -4.34
CA LEU A 76 -13.12 15.19 -5.76
C LEU A 76 -12.19 16.27 -6.34
N ALA A 77 -11.93 17.33 -5.57
CA ALA A 77 -11.11 18.47 -5.99
C ALA A 77 -9.61 18.30 -5.68
N ASN A 78 -9.18 17.13 -5.16
CA ASN A 78 -7.79 16.93 -4.79
C ASN A 78 -6.85 17.08 -6.01
N SER A 79 -5.81 17.89 -5.84
CA SER A 79 -4.71 18.03 -6.80
C SER A 79 -3.34 17.80 -6.15
N ASP A 80 -3.30 17.41 -4.87
CA ASP A 80 -2.04 17.06 -4.20
C ASP A 80 -1.74 15.58 -4.49
N PRO A 81 -0.66 15.26 -5.23
CA PRO A 81 -0.30 13.88 -5.57
C PRO A 81 0.14 13.06 -4.35
N ARG A 82 0.29 13.69 -3.18
CA ARG A 82 0.60 13.01 -1.93
C ARG A 82 -0.66 12.54 -1.21
N ALA A 83 -1.81 13.17 -1.44
CA ALA A 83 -3.04 12.88 -0.69
C ALA A 83 -3.74 11.63 -1.22
N ASN A 84 -3.89 10.63 -0.36
CA ASN A 84 -4.58 9.37 -0.63
C ASN A 84 -5.75 9.21 0.35
N PHE A 85 -6.94 8.89 -0.13
CA PHE A 85 -8.16 8.90 0.67
C PHE A 85 -8.76 7.49 0.78
N PHE A 86 -8.94 7.02 2.02
CA PHE A 86 -9.49 5.70 2.27
C PHE A 86 -10.64 5.79 3.25
N ARG A 87 -11.80 5.29 2.82
CA ARG A 87 -12.94 5.11 3.73
C ARG A 87 -12.72 3.85 4.56
N ILE A 88 -13.02 3.88 5.85
CA ILE A 88 -12.97 2.73 6.74
C ILE A 88 -14.38 2.41 7.26
N GLU A 89 -14.86 1.22 6.94
CA GLU A 89 -16.14 0.69 7.42
C GLU A 89 -16.02 -0.76 7.92
N ASP A 90 -17.00 -1.21 8.69
CA ASP A 90 -17.14 -2.61 9.12
C ASP A 90 -17.76 -3.53 8.06
N TYR A 91 -18.22 -2.95 6.94
CA TYR A 91 -18.75 -3.67 5.80
C TYR A 91 -18.16 -3.14 4.49
N ALA A 92 -17.75 -4.05 3.62
CA ALA A 92 -17.32 -3.75 2.26
C ALA A 92 -17.98 -4.75 1.29
N GLU A 93 -18.57 -4.26 0.19
CA GLU A 93 -19.01 -5.14 -0.88
C GLU A 93 -17.79 -5.90 -1.45
N GLY A 94 -17.88 -7.23 -1.51
CA GLY A 94 -16.74 -8.10 -1.83
C GLY A 94 -15.90 -8.56 -0.63
N ASN A 95 -16.20 -8.06 0.59
CA ASN A 95 -15.63 -8.49 1.87
C ASN A 95 -14.09 -8.41 1.93
N ILE A 96 -13.52 -7.36 1.35
CA ILE A 96 -12.07 -7.13 1.32
C ILE A 96 -11.76 -5.63 1.20
N SER A 97 -10.65 -5.19 1.77
CA SER A 97 -10.07 -3.87 1.45
C SER A 97 -9.61 -3.80 -0.01
N PHE A 98 -9.72 -2.64 -0.63
CA PHE A 98 -9.29 -2.41 -2.01
C PHE A 98 -8.92 -0.95 -2.28
N VAL A 99 -8.32 -0.71 -3.44
CA VAL A 99 -8.13 0.61 -4.05
C VAL A 99 -8.84 0.66 -5.40
N ASP A 100 -9.20 1.86 -5.86
CA ASP A 100 -10.02 2.04 -7.08
C ASP A 100 -9.31 1.68 -8.39
N GLY A 101 -7.99 1.44 -8.35
CA GLY A 101 -7.21 0.96 -9.48
C GLY A 101 -5.71 1.02 -9.21
N LEU A 102 -4.92 0.50 -10.15
CA LEU A 102 -3.47 0.63 -10.07
C LEU A 102 -3.07 2.10 -10.21
N GLY A 103 -2.23 2.55 -9.28
CA GLY A 103 -1.79 3.93 -9.19
C GLY A 103 -2.80 4.87 -8.55
N SER A 104 -4.00 4.41 -8.16
CA SER A 104 -5.05 5.28 -7.64
C SER A 104 -4.67 5.98 -6.34
N ASN A 105 -5.36 7.07 -6.02
CA ASN A 105 -5.23 7.77 -4.74
C ASN A 105 -6.47 7.60 -3.84
N THR A 106 -7.40 6.73 -4.21
CA THR A 106 -8.62 6.47 -3.43
C THR A 106 -8.89 4.98 -3.28
N GLY A 107 -9.59 4.61 -2.21
CA GLY A 107 -9.96 3.24 -1.92
C GLY A 107 -10.86 3.09 -0.69
N TYR A 108 -11.08 1.83 -0.32
CA TYR A 108 -12.00 1.43 0.73
C TYR A 108 -11.39 0.32 1.58
N PHE A 109 -11.39 0.48 2.89
CA PHE A 109 -10.88 -0.51 3.82
C PHE A 109 -11.99 -1.13 4.65
N LEU A 110 -11.96 -2.46 4.69
CA LEU A 110 -12.74 -3.26 5.63
C LEU A 110 -12.02 -3.32 6.97
N LEU A 111 -12.67 -2.88 8.05
CA LEU A 111 -12.10 -2.80 9.39
C LEU A 111 -11.48 -4.14 9.86
N GLU A 112 -12.14 -5.27 9.57
CA GLU A 112 -11.64 -6.61 9.92
C GLU A 112 -10.27 -6.90 9.30
N ASN A 113 -9.90 -6.26 8.19
CA ASN A 113 -8.62 -6.44 7.53
C ASN A 113 -7.49 -5.59 8.16
N LEU A 114 -7.80 -4.69 9.10
CA LEU A 114 -6.91 -3.65 9.62
C LEU A 114 -6.41 -3.90 11.06
N TYR A 115 -6.41 -5.15 11.52
CA TYR A 115 -5.88 -5.51 12.85
C TYR A 115 -4.37 -5.21 12.96
N PRO A 116 -3.84 -4.95 14.18
CA PRO A 116 -2.40 -4.73 14.39
C PRO A 116 -1.54 -5.86 13.83
N GLY A 117 -0.51 -5.51 13.05
CA GLY A 117 0.36 -6.46 12.35
C GLY A 117 -0.22 -7.01 11.03
N SER A 118 -1.43 -6.61 10.64
CA SER A 118 -1.92 -6.80 9.28
C SER A 118 -1.12 -5.92 8.33
N THR A 119 -0.64 -6.48 7.22
CA THR A 119 0.05 -5.69 6.19
C THR A 119 -0.91 -5.17 5.13
N THR A 120 -2.22 -5.15 5.39
CA THR A 120 -3.23 -4.84 4.36
C THR A 120 -3.10 -3.41 3.87
N ALA A 121 -3.03 -2.41 4.76
CA ALA A 121 -2.84 -1.02 4.33
C ALA A 121 -1.53 -0.82 3.52
N ALA A 122 -0.46 -1.53 3.90
CA ALA A 122 0.80 -1.49 3.17
C ALA A 122 0.72 -2.14 1.77
N HIS A 123 -0.09 -3.20 1.62
CA HIS A 123 -0.38 -3.83 0.33
C HIS A 123 -1.19 -2.90 -0.57
N GLU A 124 -2.27 -2.32 -0.04
CA GLU A 124 -3.09 -1.35 -0.78
C GLU A 124 -2.28 -0.11 -1.14
N PHE A 125 -1.37 0.35 -0.28
CA PHE A 125 -0.43 1.41 -0.60
C PHE A 125 0.46 1.04 -1.80
N GLY A 126 0.90 -0.21 -1.93
CA GLY A 126 1.61 -0.70 -3.13
C GLY A 126 0.79 -0.55 -4.41
N HIS A 127 -0.50 -0.91 -4.36
CA HIS A 127 -1.41 -0.66 -5.49
C HIS A 127 -1.53 0.82 -5.81
N THR A 128 -1.61 1.68 -4.80
CA THR A 128 -1.66 3.14 -5.00
C THR A 128 -0.39 3.69 -5.67
N LEU A 129 0.75 2.99 -5.57
CA LEU A 129 2.00 3.35 -6.26
C LEU A 129 2.10 2.74 -7.66
N GLY A 130 1.15 1.88 -8.05
CA GLY A 130 1.07 1.27 -9.38
C GLY A 130 1.51 -0.19 -9.44
N LEU A 131 1.76 -0.85 -8.31
CA LEU A 131 2.11 -2.28 -8.30
C LEU A 131 0.87 -3.16 -8.45
N ASP A 132 0.97 -4.16 -9.32
CA ASP A 132 -0.05 -5.21 -9.46
C ASP A 132 0.31 -6.44 -8.61
N HIS A 133 -0.63 -7.37 -8.46
CA HIS A 133 -0.33 -8.69 -7.92
C HIS A 133 0.65 -9.44 -8.82
N PRO A 134 1.49 -10.33 -8.26
CA PRO A 134 2.35 -11.19 -9.07
C PRO A 134 1.48 -12.11 -9.94
N LEU A 135 1.86 -12.25 -11.22
CA LEU A 135 1.16 -13.14 -12.15
C LEU A 135 1.18 -14.61 -11.68
N ASN A 136 2.27 -15.02 -11.02
CA ASN A 136 2.35 -16.33 -10.39
C ASN A 136 1.89 -16.23 -8.93
N MET A 137 0.79 -16.92 -8.63
CA MET A 137 0.17 -16.99 -7.31
C MET A 137 0.65 -18.19 -6.48
N ASP A 138 1.65 -18.94 -6.95
CA ASP A 138 2.32 -20.00 -6.18
C ASP A 138 3.72 -19.57 -5.75
N TRP A 139 3.86 -19.29 -4.46
CA TRP A 139 5.05 -18.77 -3.79
C TRP A 139 5.63 -19.76 -2.78
N ARG A 140 5.26 -21.04 -2.86
CA ARG A 140 5.88 -22.09 -2.04
C ARG A 140 7.38 -22.18 -2.32
N GLY A 141 8.18 -22.34 -1.27
CA GLY A 141 9.65 -22.28 -1.33
C GLY A 141 10.24 -20.88 -1.47
N ILE A 142 9.42 -19.81 -1.47
CA ILE A 142 9.87 -18.42 -1.56
C ILE A 142 9.52 -17.70 -0.26
N ALA A 143 10.55 -17.28 0.48
CA ALA A 143 10.41 -16.58 1.74
C ALA A 143 11.26 -15.28 1.80
N PRO A 144 10.75 -14.22 2.45
CA PRO A 144 9.35 -14.03 2.85
C PRO A 144 8.44 -13.81 1.63
N PRO A 145 7.12 -14.08 1.74
CA PRO A 145 6.14 -13.69 0.73
C PRO A 145 6.20 -12.17 0.45
N GLY A 146 6.11 -11.77 -0.82
CA GLY A 146 6.18 -10.36 -1.21
C GLY A 146 4.96 -9.56 -0.76
N ILE A 147 5.09 -8.23 -0.64
CA ILE A 147 4.01 -7.37 -0.16
C ILE A 147 2.80 -7.44 -1.09
N MET A 148 3.01 -7.61 -2.39
CA MET A 148 1.95 -7.67 -3.40
C MET A 148 1.31 -9.04 -3.57
N CYS A 149 1.69 -10.06 -2.80
CA CYS A 149 1.02 -11.37 -2.86
C CYS A 149 -0.41 -11.29 -2.31
N ALA A 150 -1.44 -11.51 -3.13
CA ALA A 150 -2.83 -11.46 -2.67
C ALA A 150 -3.17 -12.57 -1.64
N ARG A 151 -4.30 -12.47 -0.93
CA ARG A 151 -4.68 -13.42 0.15
C ARG A 151 -4.84 -14.87 -0.34
N GLY A 152 -5.13 -15.06 -1.62
CA GLY A 152 -5.25 -16.37 -2.26
C GLY A 152 -3.92 -17.01 -2.67
N THR A 153 -2.77 -16.38 -2.41
CA THR A 153 -1.45 -16.91 -2.77
C THR A 153 -1.17 -18.21 -2.04
N LEU A 154 -0.68 -19.23 -2.77
CA LEU A 154 -0.19 -20.47 -2.20
C LEU A 154 1.21 -20.24 -1.63
N VAL A 155 1.42 -20.62 -0.38
CA VAL A 155 2.68 -20.41 0.35
C VAL A 155 3.00 -21.61 1.22
N ASP A 156 4.22 -21.68 1.74
CA ASP A 156 4.61 -22.74 2.67
C ASP A 156 3.76 -22.70 3.96
N PRO A 157 3.54 -23.86 4.64
CA PRO A 157 2.76 -23.97 5.89
C PRO A 157 2.92 -22.84 6.89
N GLN A 158 4.15 -22.45 7.21
CA GLN A 158 4.44 -21.41 8.19
C GLN A 158 3.91 -20.01 7.85
N PHE A 159 3.45 -19.77 6.62
CA PHE A 159 2.89 -18.50 6.17
C PHE A 159 1.38 -18.55 5.89
N GLN A 160 0.73 -19.70 6.12
CA GLN A 160 -0.70 -19.89 5.88
C GLN A 160 -1.53 -19.37 7.08
N TYR A 161 -2.84 -19.14 6.90
CA TYR A 161 -3.74 -18.87 8.04
C TYR A 161 -3.77 -20.04 9.02
N ASP A 162 -3.71 -21.26 8.51
CA ASP A 162 -3.57 -22.48 9.28
C ASP A 162 -2.45 -23.36 8.69
N PRO A 163 -1.31 -23.52 9.37
CA PRO A 163 -0.17 -24.31 8.87
C PRO A 163 -0.46 -25.82 8.78
N SER A 164 -1.53 -26.30 9.41
CA SER A 164 -1.94 -27.71 9.36
C SER A 164 -2.77 -28.05 8.12
N VAL A 165 -3.26 -27.03 7.41
CA VAL A 165 -4.14 -27.19 6.24
C VAL A 165 -3.29 -27.30 4.96
N PRO A 166 -3.65 -28.19 4.01
CA PRO A 166 -3.00 -28.21 2.70
C PRO A 166 -3.19 -26.91 1.92
N ALA A 167 -2.15 -26.48 1.20
CA ALA A 167 -2.19 -25.26 0.41
C ALA A 167 -3.36 -25.25 -0.59
N GLY A 168 -4.07 -24.11 -0.67
CA GLY A 168 -5.22 -23.90 -1.54
C GLY A 168 -6.57 -24.33 -0.96
N GLN A 169 -6.59 -24.96 0.22
CA GLN A 169 -7.83 -25.21 0.96
C GLN A 169 -8.18 -24.02 1.87
N LYS A 170 -9.37 -24.04 2.50
CA LYS A 170 -9.79 -22.98 3.43
C LYS A 170 -8.84 -22.93 4.63
N GLY A 171 -8.17 -21.79 4.82
CA GLY A 171 -7.11 -21.62 5.82
C GLY A 171 -5.71 -21.91 5.26
N GLY A 172 -5.62 -22.59 4.12
CA GLY A 172 -4.37 -22.99 3.47
C GLY A 172 -3.81 -21.98 2.47
N THR A 173 -4.01 -20.68 2.70
CA THR A 173 -3.48 -19.61 1.84
C THR A 173 -2.79 -18.55 2.68
N LEU A 174 -2.05 -17.65 2.03
CA LEU A 174 -1.24 -16.63 2.69
C LEU A 174 -2.02 -15.82 3.74
N HIS A 175 -1.55 -15.87 4.98
CA HIS A 175 -1.96 -14.94 6.03
C HIS A 175 -1.22 -13.60 5.85
N PRO A 176 -1.92 -12.44 5.71
CA PRO A 176 -1.32 -11.16 5.35
C PRO A 176 -0.13 -10.74 6.20
N MET A 177 -0.15 -11.03 7.51
CA MET A 177 0.91 -10.65 8.46
C MET A 177 2.33 -11.11 8.05
N HIS A 178 2.46 -12.11 7.17
CA HIS A 178 3.74 -12.64 6.72
C HIS A 178 4.31 -11.94 5.48
N ARG A 179 3.53 -11.08 4.82
CA ARG A 179 3.99 -10.31 3.68
C ARG A 179 5.10 -9.35 4.09
N ARG A 180 6.09 -9.16 3.23
CA ARG A 180 7.17 -8.17 3.40
C ARG A 180 7.45 -7.47 2.09
N VAL A 181 7.77 -6.18 2.15
CA VAL A 181 8.28 -5.45 0.99
C VAL A 181 9.67 -5.97 0.67
N ARG A 182 9.94 -6.22 -0.60
CA ARG A 182 11.20 -6.74 -1.12
C ARG A 182 11.81 -5.74 -2.10
N GLN A 183 13.10 -5.89 -2.36
CA GLN A 183 13.76 -5.11 -3.43
C GLN A 183 13.06 -5.26 -4.78
N ALA A 184 12.50 -6.44 -5.10
CA ALA A 184 11.73 -6.66 -6.32
C ALA A 184 10.49 -5.74 -6.40
N ASP A 185 9.78 -5.52 -5.29
CA ASP A 185 8.65 -4.59 -5.26
C ASP A 185 9.12 -3.15 -5.56
N ILE A 186 10.30 -2.75 -5.07
CA ILE A 186 10.91 -1.44 -5.36
C ILE A 186 11.36 -1.33 -6.81
N ASP A 187 11.90 -2.41 -7.38
CA ASP A 187 12.30 -2.48 -8.78
C ASP A 187 11.08 -2.35 -9.70
N ASP A 188 9.96 -3.01 -9.33
CA ASP A 188 8.71 -3.02 -10.08
C ASP A 188 7.98 -1.68 -10.06
N LEU A 189 8.29 -0.78 -9.11
CA LEU A 189 7.82 0.61 -9.15
C LEU A 189 8.39 1.42 -10.32
N ARG A 190 9.45 0.92 -10.97
CA ARG A 190 10.08 1.57 -12.14
C ARG A 190 10.46 3.04 -11.88
N LEU A 191 10.93 3.35 -10.68
CA LEU A 191 11.26 4.73 -10.27
C LEU A 191 12.33 5.37 -11.16
N ASP A 192 13.15 4.55 -11.84
CA ASP A 192 14.13 4.96 -12.84
C ASP A 192 13.52 5.58 -14.11
N ARG A 193 12.23 5.34 -14.36
CA ARG A 193 11.49 5.86 -15.52
C ARG A 193 10.74 7.15 -15.25
N LEU A 194 10.71 7.61 -13.99
CA LEU A 194 10.01 8.83 -13.61
C LEU A 194 10.64 10.06 -14.27
N ARG A 195 9.78 10.99 -14.69
CA ARG A 195 10.20 12.27 -15.28
C ARG A 195 10.28 13.32 -14.19
N PHE A 196 11.49 13.53 -13.67
CA PHE A 196 11.72 14.54 -12.64
C PHE A 196 11.74 15.96 -13.23
N THR A 197 10.92 16.84 -12.65
CA THR A 197 10.93 18.28 -12.90
C THR A 197 11.26 18.98 -11.58
N ASN A 198 12.30 19.79 -11.56
CA ASN A 198 12.83 20.42 -10.33
C ASN A 198 13.10 19.39 -9.20
N GLY A 199 13.62 18.22 -9.56
CA GLY A 199 13.93 17.15 -8.61
C GLY A 199 12.72 16.35 -8.12
N LYS A 200 11.51 16.63 -8.62
CA LYS A 200 10.26 15.99 -8.19
C LYS A 200 9.55 15.25 -9.33
N ALA A 201 8.88 14.15 -9.01
CA ALA A 201 8.03 13.39 -9.92
C ALA A 201 6.82 12.81 -9.19
N ILE A 202 5.76 12.52 -9.92
CA ILE A 202 4.56 11.85 -9.39
C ILE A 202 4.71 10.33 -9.55
N VAL A 203 4.28 9.57 -8.53
CA VAL A 203 4.17 8.11 -8.56
C VAL A 203 2.70 7.73 -8.35
N GLY A 204 2.08 7.11 -9.35
CA GLY A 204 0.63 6.87 -9.39
C GLY A 204 -0.12 7.96 -10.18
N ASP A 205 -1.45 7.99 -10.04
CA ASP A 205 -2.36 8.88 -10.75
C ASP A 205 -3.62 9.20 -9.90
N PHE A 206 -4.39 10.20 -10.32
CA PHE A 206 -5.59 10.63 -9.61
C PHE A 206 -6.83 9.85 -10.05
N THR A 207 -7.51 9.24 -9.09
CA THR A 207 -8.87 8.73 -9.24
C THR A 207 -9.89 9.65 -8.58
N ASN A 208 -9.55 10.23 -7.42
CA ASN A 208 -10.38 11.19 -6.69
C ASN A 208 -11.84 10.72 -6.50
N VAL A 209 -12.05 9.42 -6.22
CA VAL A 209 -13.39 8.88 -5.96
C VAL A 209 -13.71 9.03 -4.48
N TYR A 210 -14.82 9.69 -4.17
CA TYR A 210 -15.38 9.69 -2.82
C TYR A 210 -16.21 8.42 -2.61
N HIS A 211 -15.96 7.72 -1.52
CA HIS A 211 -16.68 6.51 -1.15
C HIS A 211 -17.75 6.81 -0.10
N TRP A 212 -18.97 6.37 -0.38
CA TRP A 212 -20.05 6.29 0.59
C TRP A 212 -19.99 4.97 1.35
N ALA A 213 -20.65 4.87 2.51
CA ALA A 213 -20.77 3.58 3.18
C ALA A 213 -21.53 2.62 2.26
N HIS A 214 -21.04 1.38 2.11
CA HIS A 214 -21.78 0.37 1.41
C HIS A 214 -23.00 -0.02 2.26
N VAL A 215 -24.12 -0.32 1.61
CA VAL A 215 -25.34 -0.78 2.28
C VAL A 215 -25.53 -2.28 2.03
N LEU A 216 -26.07 -2.97 3.03
CA LEU A 216 -26.51 -4.36 2.93
C LEU A 216 -27.89 -4.45 2.26
#